data_AF-A0A6A4B0I2-F1
#
_entry.id   AF-A0A6A4B0I2-F1
#
_cell.length_a   1.000
_cell.length_b   1.000
_cell.length_c   1.000
_cell.angle_alpha   90.00
_cell.angle_beta   90.00
_cell.angle_gamma   90.00
#
_symmetry.space_group_name_H-M   'P 1'
#
loop_
_entity.id
_entity.type
_entity.pdbx_description
1 polymer ?
#
loop_
_entity_poly.entity_id
_entity_poly.type
_entity_poly.pdbx_seq_one_letter_code
_entity_poly.pdbx_strand_id
1 'polypeptide(L)'
;MVEFVLASEAWGIALSGAMIITQAKRALIRLSIPFSSWPRLGWSWIRNLQERYGIRWRRAHGEEGPVDLDAVGEETVALRKLIRTYAYTDVYNMDETGFYFNNVPRGSLCINEAPALKQDKARVTLAFCTNATGTDNLPLLFIGASAKPRWLNKKPTDVLYTSTPKAWMTTTTFQAWLRDVDQSMRDQHRRILTLVDNASSHCDEDVVLTNVRLARLPPNTTAKLQPLDQGIIYCLKREELRKKMEFALEIVDEGDPNPYKVGILKGIEWCAEAWRGLPPETIQHCWLHSTLIAKSDMNFILH
;
A
#
# COMPACT_ATOMS: atom_id res chain seq x y z
N MET A 1 -7.98 4.35 29.28
CA MET A 1 -8.18 4.79 27.87
C MET A 1 -8.39 6.29 27.75
N VAL A 2 -9.34 6.88 28.50
CA VAL A 2 -9.58 8.34 28.50
C VAL A 2 -8.33 9.13 28.93
N GLU A 3 -7.67 8.71 30.01
CA GLU A 3 -6.42 9.34 30.48
C GLU A 3 -5.28 9.27 29.46
N PHE A 4 -5.18 8.16 28.72
CA PHE A 4 -4.20 8.01 27.64
C PHE A 4 -4.48 8.98 26.48
N VAL A 5 -5.76 9.17 26.15
CA VAL A 5 -6.21 10.12 25.13
C VAL A 5 -5.86 11.56 25.57
N LEU A 6 -6.22 11.95 26.81
CA LEU A 6 -5.87 13.25 27.41
C LEU A 6 -4.36 13.53 27.45
N ALA A 7 -3.58 12.55 27.89
CA ALA A 7 -2.13 12.67 27.96
C ALA A 7 -1.54 12.84 26.55
N SER A 8 -2.02 12.08 25.57
CA SER A 8 -1.55 12.20 24.19
C SER A 8 -1.83 13.59 23.61
N GLU A 9 -2.96 14.18 23.94
CA GLU A 9 -3.36 15.52 23.48
C GLU A 9 -2.53 16.65 24.07
N ALA A 10 -2.25 16.59 25.37
CA ALA A 10 -1.40 17.58 26.03
C ALA A 10 0.00 17.64 25.40
N TRP A 11 0.42 16.55 24.74
CA TRP A 11 1.68 16.41 24.03
C TRP A 11 1.55 16.64 22.52
N GLY A 12 0.35 16.96 22.02
CA GLY A 12 0.06 17.18 20.61
C GLY A 12 0.07 15.91 19.75
N ILE A 13 0.00 14.72 20.32
CA ILE A 13 0.13 13.44 19.62
C ILE A 13 -1.18 13.04 18.93
N ALA A 14 -1.10 12.69 17.64
CA ALA A 14 -2.28 12.32 16.87
C ALA A 14 -2.66 10.83 16.93
N LEU A 15 -3.69 10.50 17.70
CA LEU A 15 -4.15 9.12 17.87
C LEU A 15 -5.03 8.61 16.71
N SER A 16 -4.57 7.54 16.04
CA SER A 16 -5.39 6.79 15.08
C SER A 16 -6.29 5.76 15.78
N GLY A 17 -7.34 5.28 15.11
CA GLY A 17 -8.18 4.19 15.64
C GLY A 17 -7.40 2.91 15.93
N ALA A 18 -6.36 2.62 15.13
CA ALA A 18 -5.46 1.49 15.36
C ALA A 18 -4.67 1.64 16.67
N MET A 19 -4.16 2.84 16.98
CA MET A 19 -3.44 3.10 18.24
C MET A 19 -4.32 2.84 19.45
N ILE A 20 -5.59 3.24 19.41
CA ILE A 20 -6.53 2.99 20.51
C ILE A 20 -6.81 1.51 20.70
N ILE A 21 -7.00 0.76 19.61
CA ILE A 21 -7.20 -0.69 19.69
C ILE A 21 -5.96 -1.36 20.28
N THR A 22 -4.76 -1.01 19.79
CA THR A 22 -3.51 -1.57 20.29
C THR A 22 -3.29 -1.23 21.76
N GLN A 23 -3.55 0.01 22.17
CA GLN A 23 -3.43 0.42 23.56
C GLN A 23 -4.45 -0.27 24.47
N ALA A 24 -5.67 -0.50 23.99
CA ALA A 24 -6.67 -1.27 24.72
C ALA A 24 -6.23 -2.73 24.91
N LYS A 25 -5.64 -3.37 23.88
CA LYS A 25 -5.04 -4.70 24.00
C LYS A 25 -3.91 -4.71 25.05
N ARG A 26 -2.99 -3.74 24.99
CA ARG A 26 -1.89 -3.59 25.96
C ARG A 26 -2.42 -3.45 27.39
N ALA A 27 -3.47 -2.65 27.59
CA ALA A 27 -4.10 -2.47 28.89
C ALA A 27 -4.74 -3.77 29.43
N LEU A 28 -5.45 -4.51 28.58
CA LEU A 28 -6.04 -5.81 28.96
C LEU A 28 -4.97 -6.82 29.38
N ILE A 29 -3.84 -6.86 28.65
CA ILE A 29 -2.69 -7.70 29.00
C ILE A 29 -2.09 -7.26 30.34
N ARG A 30 -1.82 -5.96 30.53
CA ARG A 30 -1.25 -5.41 31.78
C ARG A 30 -2.13 -5.70 33.00
N LEU A 31 -3.45 -5.67 32.81
CA LEU A 31 -4.43 -5.98 33.85
C LEU A 31 -4.67 -7.49 34.05
N SER A 32 -3.94 -8.35 33.33
CA SER A 32 -4.08 -9.81 33.38
C SER A 32 -5.52 -10.30 33.09
N ILE A 33 -6.24 -9.59 32.21
CA ILE A 33 -7.58 -9.99 31.80
C ILE A 33 -7.48 -11.17 30.81
N PRO A 34 -8.13 -12.31 31.09
CA PRO A 34 -8.05 -13.49 30.23
C PRO A 34 -8.66 -13.22 28.85
N PHE A 35 -8.06 -13.78 27.80
CA PHE A 35 -8.46 -13.54 26.41
C PHE A 35 -9.95 -13.84 26.13
N SER A 36 -10.53 -14.82 26.82
CA SER A 36 -11.95 -15.15 26.74
C SER A 36 -12.88 -14.01 27.18
N SER A 37 -12.39 -13.09 28.01
CA SER A 37 -13.11 -11.92 28.52
C SER A 37 -12.81 -10.65 27.73
N TRP A 38 -12.05 -10.74 26.63
CA TRP A 38 -11.72 -9.57 25.85
C TRP A 38 -12.94 -9.09 25.05
N PRO A 39 -13.23 -7.79 25.06
CA PRO A 39 -14.21 -7.23 24.13
C PRO A 39 -13.69 -7.40 22.69
N ARG A 40 -14.61 -7.43 21.72
CA ARG A 40 -14.22 -7.39 20.30
C ARG A 40 -13.67 -6.01 19.94
N LEU A 41 -12.35 -5.86 20.01
CA LEU A 41 -11.63 -4.60 19.74
C LEU A 41 -11.53 -4.33 18.23
N GLY A 42 -12.66 -3.94 17.64
CA GLY A 42 -12.78 -3.54 16.24
C GLY A 42 -13.47 -2.17 16.08
N TRP A 43 -13.93 -1.88 14.86
CA TRP A 43 -14.56 -0.60 14.52
C TRP A 43 -15.78 -0.26 15.38
N SER A 44 -16.64 -1.25 15.65
CA SER A 44 -17.81 -1.08 16.51
C SER A 44 -17.45 -0.70 17.95
N TRP A 45 -16.37 -1.26 18.48
CA TRP A 45 -15.87 -0.92 19.81
C TRP A 45 -15.29 0.49 19.87
N ILE A 46 -14.53 0.91 18.85
CA ILE A 46 -14.06 2.31 18.73
C ILE A 46 -15.25 3.27 18.73
N ARG A 47 -16.29 3.00 17.92
CA ARG A 47 -17.47 3.86 17.85
C ARG A 47 -18.16 4.00 19.20
N ASN A 48 -18.35 2.89 19.92
CA ASN A 48 -18.96 2.92 21.24
C ASN A 48 -18.09 3.65 22.28
N LEU A 49 -16.76 3.52 22.19
CA LEU A 49 -15.82 4.27 23.02
C LEU A 49 -15.92 5.79 22.73
N GLN A 50 -16.01 6.15 21.46
CA GLN A 50 -16.19 7.53 21.00
C GLN A 50 -17.48 8.15 21.52
N GLU A 51 -18.61 7.46 21.36
CA GLU A 51 -19.91 7.91 21.86
C GLU A 51 -19.94 8.04 23.38
N ARG A 52 -19.39 7.05 24.11
CA ARG A 52 -19.41 7.01 25.58
C ARG A 52 -18.59 8.12 26.23
N TYR A 53 -17.44 8.44 25.65
CA TYR A 53 -16.46 9.37 26.25
C TYR A 53 -16.29 10.67 25.46
N GLY A 54 -17.16 10.93 24.48
CA GLY A 54 -17.16 12.17 23.69
C GLY A 54 -15.97 12.31 22.73
N ILE A 55 -15.25 11.23 22.43
CA ILE A 55 -14.07 11.25 21.56
C ILE A 55 -14.51 11.38 20.10
N ARG A 56 -13.97 12.33 19.34
CA ARG A 56 -14.36 12.57 17.93
C ARG A 56 -13.22 12.41 16.95
N TRP A 57 -13.50 11.85 15.78
CA TRP A 57 -12.59 11.84 14.62
C TRP A 57 -12.80 13.12 13.78
N ARG A 58 -11.71 13.77 13.34
CA ARG A 58 -11.78 14.93 12.43
C ARG A 58 -10.92 14.68 11.18
N ARG A 59 -11.45 14.98 9.99
CA ARG A 59 -10.87 14.67 8.67
C ARG A 59 -10.63 15.97 7.88
N ALA A 60 -9.61 16.02 7.03
CA ALA A 60 -9.39 17.07 6.02
C ALA A 60 -9.65 16.48 4.61
N HIS A 61 -10.48 17.16 3.80
CA HIS A 61 -11.01 16.65 2.53
C HIS A 61 -10.19 17.09 1.29
N GLY A 62 -10.25 16.26 0.23
CA GLY A 62 -9.82 16.52 -1.16
C GLY A 62 -10.65 15.67 -2.13
N GLU A 63 -10.94 16.22 -3.31
CA GLU A 63 -11.96 15.79 -4.30
C GLU A 63 -11.41 14.87 -5.42
N GLU A 64 -12.29 14.07 -6.05
CA GLU A 64 -12.07 13.38 -7.32
C GLU A 64 -13.27 13.60 -8.26
N GLY A 65 -13.02 13.77 -9.57
CA GLY A 65 -14.00 14.10 -10.61
C GLY A 65 -14.59 12.88 -11.35
N PRO A 66 -15.62 13.08 -12.21
CA PRO A 66 -16.41 11.99 -12.81
C PRO A 66 -15.84 11.46 -14.15
N VAL A 67 -16.22 10.22 -14.52
CA VAL A 67 -15.72 9.43 -15.67
C VAL A 67 -16.85 9.11 -16.66
N ASP A 68 -16.56 9.13 -17.97
CA ASP A 68 -17.43 8.70 -19.08
C ASP A 68 -17.42 7.17 -19.28
N LEU A 69 -18.60 6.55 -19.44
CA LEU A 69 -18.82 5.11 -19.27
C LEU A 69 -18.88 4.31 -20.60
N ASP A 70 -19.15 4.95 -21.74
CA ASP A 70 -19.47 4.22 -22.98
C ASP A 70 -18.21 3.82 -23.78
N ALA A 71 -17.20 4.70 -23.89
CA ALA A 71 -15.92 4.39 -24.56
C ALA A 71 -15.07 3.34 -23.81
N VAL A 72 -15.26 3.22 -22.50
CA VAL A 72 -14.59 2.23 -21.65
C VAL A 72 -14.99 0.80 -22.03
N GLY A 73 -16.18 0.59 -22.61
CA GLY A 73 -16.73 -0.73 -22.90
C GLY A 73 -15.90 -1.55 -23.88
N GLU A 74 -15.57 -1.01 -25.06
CA GLU A 74 -14.93 -1.76 -26.13
C GLU A 74 -13.46 -2.09 -25.82
N GLU A 75 -12.69 -1.11 -25.35
CA GLU A 75 -11.29 -1.30 -24.97
C GLU A 75 -11.16 -2.30 -23.81
N THR A 76 -12.05 -2.21 -22.82
CA THR A 76 -12.09 -3.19 -21.71
C THR A 76 -12.44 -4.59 -22.21
N VAL A 77 -13.35 -4.73 -23.18
CA VAL A 77 -13.68 -6.03 -23.78
C VAL A 77 -12.48 -6.60 -24.54
N ALA A 78 -11.77 -5.79 -25.32
CA ALA A 78 -10.56 -6.22 -26.02
C ALA A 78 -9.45 -6.63 -25.03
N LEU A 79 -9.25 -5.85 -23.97
CA LEU A 79 -8.27 -6.16 -22.92
C LEU A 79 -8.61 -7.46 -22.19
N ARG A 80 -9.88 -7.69 -21.83
CA ARG A 80 -10.33 -8.96 -21.23
C ARG A 80 -10.11 -10.15 -22.17
N LYS A 81 -10.31 -9.97 -23.49
CA LYS A 81 -10.01 -11.02 -24.47
C LYS A 81 -8.51 -11.34 -24.51
N LEU A 82 -7.66 -10.31 -24.50
CA LEU A 82 -6.20 -10.47 -24.43
C LEU A 82 -5.77 -11.17 -23.14
N ILE A 83 -6.29 -10.76 -21.99
CA ILE A 83 -5.98 -11.37 -20.69
C ILE A 83 -6.26 -12.89 -20.72
N ARG A 84 -7.38 -13.31 -21.34
CA ARG A 84 -7.76 -14.73 -21.46
C ARG A 84 -6.84 -15.56 -22.36
N THR A 85 -5.94 -14.94 -23.15
CA THR A 85 -4.95 -15.70 -23.93
C THR A 85 -3.73 -16.10 -23.11
N TYR A 86 -3.62 -15.66 -21.86
CA TYR A 86 -2.55 -15.97 -20.92
C TYR A 86 -3.10 -16.79 -19.75
N ALA A 87 -2.24 -17.63 -19.15
CA ALA A 87 -2.55 -18.18 -17.84
C ALA A 87 -2.56 -17.04 -16.81
N TYR A 88 -3.47 -17.06 -15.84
CA TYR A 88 -3.55 -15.98 -14.83
C TYR A 88 -2.32 -15.89 -13.94
N THR A 89 -1.54 -16.97 -13.82
CA THR A 89 -0.23 -16.94 -13.19
C THR A 89 0.77 -16.04 -13.94
N ASP A 90 0.53 -15.78 -15.22
CA ASP A 90 1.35 -14.98 -16.13
C ASP A 90 0.71 -13.62 -16.50
N VAL A 91 -0.38 -13.23 -15.83
CA VAL A 91 -1.01 -11.91 -16.00
C VAL A 91 -0.70 -11.05 -14.78
N TYR A 92 0.07 -9.99 -14.98
CA TYR A 92 0.54 -9.09 -13.93
C TYR A 92 -0.10 -7.72 -14.05
N ASN A 93 -0.19 -7.01 -12.93
CA ASN A 93 -0.45 -5.57 -12.90
C ASN A 93 0.67 -4.89 -12.13
N MET A 94 1.14 -3.77 -12.67
CA MET A 94 2.12 -2.89 -12.05
C MET A 94 1.56 -1.49 -11.89
N ASP A 95 1.87 -0.88 -10.75
CA ASP A 95 1.46 0.49 -10.41
C ASP A 95 2.35 1.04 -9.29
N GLU A 96 2.34 2.35 -9.10
CA GLU A 96 3.11 3.03 -8.08
C GLU A 96 2.28 3.84 -7.09
N THR A 97 2.87 4.03 -5.91
CA THR A 97 2.30 4.91 -4.91
C THR A 97 3.33 5.72 -4.18
N GLY A 98 2.92 6.91 -3.72
CA GLY A 98 3.71 7.70 -2.78
C GLY A 98 3.67 7.09 -1.37
N PHE A 99 4.83 6.87 -0.78
CA PHE A 99 5.01 6.42 0.59
C PHE A 99 5.65 7.50 1.46
N TYR A 100 4.96 7.85 2.54
CA TYR A 100 5.34 8.92 3.46
C TYR A 100 5.75 8.33 4.81
N PHE A 101 6.96 7.79 4.89
CA PHE A 101 7.46 7.04 6.05
C PHE A 101 7.49 7.85 7.36
N ASN A 102 7.56 9.18 7.30
CA ASN A 102 7.53 10.06 8.49
C ASN A 102 6.19 10.77 8.70
N ASN A 103 5.14 10.47 7.92
CA ASN A 103 3.85 11.17 8.11
C ASN A 103 3.31 11.03 9.54
N VAL A 104 2.65 12.07 10.02
CA VAL A 104 1.94 12.02 11.30
C VAL A 104 0.46 11.78 11.04
N PRO A 105 -0.28 11.12 11.94
CA PRO A 105 -1.71 10.92 11.74
C PRO A 105 -2.43 12.25 11.47
N ARG A 106 -3.32 12.27 10.48
CA ARG A 106 -4.04 13.49 10.03
C ARG A 106 -5.08 13.99 11.04
N GLY A 107 -5.39 13.18 12.04
CA GLY A 107 -6.36 13.47 13.07
C GLY A 107 -5.93 12.77 14.35
N SER A 108 -6.31 13.39 15.45
CA SER A 108 -6.03 12.97 16.81
C SER A 108 -7.35 12.73 17.53
N LEU A 109 -7.35 11.78 18.46
CA LEU A 109 -8.46 11.66 19.40
C LEU A 109 -8.20 12.65 20.53
N CYS A 110 -9.09 13.66 20.52
CA CYS A 110 -9.32 14.87 21.33
C CYS A 110 -10.31 14.81 22.52
N ILE A 111 -9.99 15.28 23.72
CA ILE A 111 -10.85 15.77 24.80
C ILE A 111 -10.78 17.30 24.80
N ASN A 112 -9.57 17.87 24.73
CA ASN A 112 -9.35 19.31 24.58
C ASN A 112 -9.02 19.67 23.12
N GLU A 113 -9.30 20.91 22.71
CA GLU A 113 -8.88 21.38 21.39
C GLU A 113 -7.35 21.39 21.28
N ALA A 114 -6.83 20.68 20.27
CA ALA A 114 -5.41 20.61 19.98
C ALA A 114 -5.14 21.10 18.54
N PRO A 115 -4.04 21.82 18.30
CA PRO A 115 -3.65 22.24 16.96
C PRO A 115 -3.28 21.03 16.09
N ALA A 116 -3.46 21.15 14.78
CA ALA A 116 -3.08 20.11 13.84
C ALA A 116 -1.55 19.92 13.80
N LEU A 117 -1.09 18.67 13.81
CA LEU A 117 0.33 18.37 13.64
C LEU A 117 0.83 18.69 12.22
N LYS A 118 2.03 19.27 12.14
CA LYS A 118 2.71 19.51 10.88
C LYS A 118 3.05 18.19 10.20
N GLN A 119 2.57 18.01 8.98
CA GLN A 119 2.85 16.83 8.17
C GLN A 119 4.31 16.85 7.67
N ASP A 120 5.07 15.79 7.98
CA ASP A 120 6.32 15.52 7.25
C ASP A 120 5.97 14.95 5.88
N LYS A 121 6.41 15.64 4.83
CA LYS A 121 6.18 15.30 3.43
C LYS A 121 7.33 14.48 2.82
N ALA A 122 8.30 14.06 3.61
CA ALA A 122 9.35 13.14 3.18
C ALA A 122 8.71 11.90 2.55
N ARG A 123 9.00 11.69 1.26
CA ARG A 123 8.35 10.68 0.42
C ARG A 123 9.39 9.91 -0.39
N VAL A 124 9.09 8.63 -0.59
CA VAL A 124 9.63 7.82 -1.68
C VAL A 124 8.48 7.24 -2.49
N THR A 125 8.73 6.91 -3.76
CA THR A 125 7.74 6.17 -4.56
C THR A 125 8.03 4.68 -4.45
N LEU A 126 6.96 3.88 -4.29
CA LEU A 126 7.02 2.42 -4.31
C LEU A 126 6.30 1.96 -5.57
N ALA A 127 6.96 1.10 -6.35
CA ALA A 127 6.33 0.36 -7.44
C ALA A 127 6.07 -1.08 -7.00
N PHE A 128 4.85 -1.55 -7.28
CA PHE A 128 4.36 -2.89 -6.99
C PHE A 128 4.13 -3.62 -8.31
N CYS A 129 4.33 -4.94 -8.32
CA CYS A 129 3.90 -5.77 -9.44
C CYS A 129 3.60 -7.18 -8.96
N THR A 130 2.40 -7.67 -9.26
CA THR A 130 1.93 -9.01 -8.84
C THR A 130 1.03 -9.62 -9.90
N ASN A 131 1.00 -10.95 -9.96
CA ASN A 131 0.14 -11.68 -10.86
C ASN A 131 -1.31 -11.79 -10.36
N ALA A 132 -2.20 -12.21 -11.25
CA ALA A 132 -3.63 -12.32 -10.98
C ALA A 132 -4.00 -13.35 -9.90
N THR A 133 -3.18 -14.38 -9.75
CA THR A 133 -3.36 -15.42 -8.73
C THR A 133 -2.80 -15.03 -7.37
N GLY A 134 -2.00 -13.96 -7.29
CA GLY A 134 -1.27 -13.58 -6.08
C GLY A 134 -0.18 -14.57 -5.65
N THR A 135 0.20 -15.50 -6.54
CA THR A 135 1.22 -16.53 -6.26
C THR A 135 2.63 -16.06 -6.58
N ASP A 136 2.76 -15.00 -7.40
CA ASP A 136 4.04 -14.43 -7.77
C ASP A 136 4.00 -12.91 -7.64
N ASN A 137 4.83 -12.40 -6.72
CA ASN A 137 4.98 -11.00 -6.39
C ASN A 137 6.41 -10.59 -6.76
N LEU A 138 6.55 -9.63 -7.67
CA LEU A 138 7.87 -9.11 -8.00
C LEU A 138 8.44 -8.29 -6.82
N PRO A 139 9.77 -8.18 -6.70
CA PRO A 139 10.42 -7.33 -5.72
C PRO A 139 9.88 -5.90 -5.72
N LEU A 140 9.63 -5.33 -4.53
CA LEU A 140 9.27 -3.91 -4.41
C LEU A 140 10.41 -3.05 -4.93
N LEU A 141 10.10 -2.10 -5.82
CA LEU A 141 11.05 -1.09 -6.26
C LEU A 141 10.78 0.23 -5.54
N PHE A 142 11.77 0.70 -4.78
CA PHE A 142 11.76 2.02 -4.16
C PHE A 142 12.49 3.03 -5.03
N ILE A 143 11.87 4.18 -5.27
CA ILE A 143 12.45 5.30 -5.98
C ILE A 143 12.62 6.47 -5.01
N GLY A 144 13.87 6.78 -4.68
CA GLY A 144 14.23 7.89 -3.80
C GLY A 144 14.89 9.06 -4.54
N ALA A 145 15.20 10.12 -3.81
CA ALA A 145 15.88 11.30 -4.37
C ALA A 145 17.42 11.15 -4.36
N SER A 146 17.96 10.34 -3.44
CA SER A 146 19.41 10.19 -3.25
C SER A 146 19.93 8.96 -3.98
N ALA A 147 20.95 9.09 -4.81
CA ALA A 147 21.55 7.94 -5.50
C ALA A 147 22.28 6.97 -4.57
N LYS A 148 22.88 7.47 -3.48
CA LYS A 148 23.69 6.67 -2.54
C LYS A 148 23.31 6.98 -1.09
N PRO A 149 22.09 6.63 -0.66
CA PRO A 149 21.71 6.85 0.72
C PRO A 149 22.51 5.93 1.65
N ARG A 150 22.85 6.41 2.86
CA ARG A 150 23.65 5.66 3.84
C ARG A 150 23.06 4.29 4.24
N TRP A 151 21.74 4.14 4.12
CA TRP A 151 21.01 2.92 4.46
C TRP A 151 20.92 1.91 3.30
N LEU A 152 21.39 2.25 2.08
CA LEU A 152 21.20 1.42 0.89
C LEU A 152 21.69 -0.02 1.08
N ASN A 153 22.86 -0.19 1.72
CA ASN A 153 23.46 -1.51 1.96
C ASN A 153 22.82 -2.27 3.14
N LYS A 154 21.87 -1.64 3.84
CA LYS A 154 21.17 -2.23 4.99
C LYS A 154 19.73 -2.64 4.65
N LYS A 155 19.23 -2.29 3.46
CA LYS A 155 17.86 -2.64 3.04
C LYS A 155 17.70 -4.16 2.92
N PRO A 156 16.48 -4.71 3.01
CA PRO A 156 16.19 -6.10 2.68
C PRO A 156 16.71 -6.49 1.29
N THR A 157 17.20 -7.71 1.14
CA THR A 157 17.82 -8.19 -0.11
C THR A 157 16.83 -8.30 -1.26
N ASP A 158 15.56 -8.58 -0.94
CA ASP A 158 14.43 -8.74 -1.86
C ASP A 158 13.73 -7.41 -2.21
N VAL A 159 14.35 -6.28 -1.87
CA VAL A 159 13.86 -4.94 -2.22
C VAL A 159 14.81 -4.31 -3.24
N LEU A 160 14.28 -3.72 -4.29
CA LEU A 160 15.04 -2.94 -5.26
C LEU A 160 15.03 -1.46 -4.88
N TYR A 161 16.10 -0.74 -5.24
CA TYR A 161 16.18 0.70 -5.04
C TYR A 161 16.82 1.38 -6.24
N THR A 162 16.23 2.50 -6.65
CA THR A 162 16.80 3.43 -7.62
C THR A 162 16.52 4.86 -7.19
N SER A 163 17.10 5.83 -7.91
CA SER A 163 16.91 7.23 -7.59
C SER A 163 16.61 8.08 -8.80
N THR A 164 15.70 9.04 -8.63
CA THR A 164 15.43 10.09 -9.60
C THR A 164 15.38 11.44 -8.86
N PRO A 165 15.69 12.58 -9.51
CA PRO A 165 15.74 13.87 -8.82
C PRO A 165 14.47 14.24 -8.04
N LYS A 166 13.30 13.80 -8.51
CA LYS A 166 11.99 14.04 -7.86
C LYS A 166 11.49 12.86 -7.03
N ALA A 167 12.24 11.75 -6.97
CA ALA A 167 11.83 10.48 -6.37
C ALA A 167 10.54 9.90 -6.99
N TRP A 168 10.28 10.17 -8.27
CA TRP A 168 9.12 9.66 -9.02
C TRP A 168 9.56 8.67 -10.09
N MET A 169 8.62 7.87 -10.58
CA MET A 169 8.86 7.09 -11.79
C MET A 169 9.18 8.03 -12.97
N THR A 170 10.14 7.61 -13.79
CA THR A 170 10.47 8.26 -15.06
C THR A 170 10.49 7.19 -16.13
N THR A 171 10.35 7.59 -17.39
CA THR A 171 10.44 6.67 -18.53
C THR A 171 11.71 5.84 -18.49
N THR A 172 12.87 6.44 -18.25
CA THR A 172 14.13 5.71 -18.15
C THR A 172 14.14 4.69 -17.02
N THR A 173 13.59 5.03 -15.86
CA THR A 173 13.48 4.10 -14.73
C THR A 173 12.53 2.96 -15.03
N PHE A 174 11.37 3.25 -15.61
CA PHE A 174 10.37 2.25 -16.00
C PHE A 174 10.92 1.28 -17.04
N GLN A 175 11.60 1.81 -18.07
CA GLN A 175 12.25 1.00 -19.10
C GLN A 175 13.38 0.12 -18.54
N ALA A 176 14.17 0.62 -17.59
CA ALA A 176 15.19 -0.20 -16.91
C ALA A 176 14.53 -1.34 -16.14
N TRP A 177 13.49 -1.04 -15.36
CA TRP A 177 12.70 -2.05 -14.66
C TRP A 177 12.09 -3.08 -15.62
N LEU A 178 11.52 -2.66 -16.75
CA LEU A 178 10.98 -3.57 -17.77
C LEU A 178 12.04 -4.52 -18.33
N ARG A 179 13.27 -4.04 -18.59
CA ARG A 179 14.37 -4.88 -19.06
C ARG A 179 14.76 -5.95 -18.03
N ASP A 180 14.79 -5.57 -16.75
CA ASP A 180 15.09 -6.51 -15.67
C ASP A 180 13.99 -7.58 -15.53
N VAL A 181 12.72 -7.18 -15.63
CA VAL A 181 11.59 -8.12 -15.61
C VAL A 181 11.62 -9.02 -16.85
N ASP A 182 11.86 -8.49 -18.05
CA ASP A 182 11.96 -9.27 -19.28
C ASP A 182 13.08 -10.30 -19.21
N GLN A 183 14.26 -9.89 -18.71
CA GLN A 183 15.37 -10.81 -18.49
C GLN A 183 15.00 -11.90 -17.47
N SER A 184 14.38 -11.54 -16.35
CA SER A 184 13.94 -12.52 -15.35
C SER A 184 12.94 -13.52 -15.93
N MET A 185 12.00 -13.06 -16.76
CA MET A 185 11.01 -13.93 -17.41
C MET A 185 11.65 -14.81 -18.49
N ARG A 186 12.69 -14.31 -19.20
CA ARG A 186 13.52 -15.15 -20.08
C ARG A 186 14.20 -16.28 -19.33
N ASP A 187 14.84 -15.97 -18.19
CA ASP A 187 15.56 -16.94 -17.37
C ASP A 187 14.62 -18.01 -16.79
N GLN A 188 13.36 -17.65 -16.53
CA GLN A 188 12.31 -18.56 -16.09
C GLN A 188 11.59 -19.29 -17.24
N HIS A 189 11.92 -18.99 -18.50
CA HIS A 189 11.22 -19.50 -19.68
C HIS A 189 9.71 -19.18 -19.71
N ARG A 190 9.30 -18.05 -19.12
CA ARG A 190 7.90 -17.59 -19.04
C ARG A 190 7.64 -16.43 -19.98
N ARG A 191 6.41 -16.32 -20.47
CA ARG A 191 5.93 -15.14 -21.20
C ARG A 191 4.74 -14.56 -20.47
N ILE A 192 4.84 -13.30 -20.07
CA ILE A 192 3.84 -12.65 -19.23
C ILE A 192 3.17 -11.48 -19.95
N LEU A 193 1.96 -11.18 -19.52
CA LEU A 193 1.24 -9.96 -19.84
C LEU A 193 1.30 -9.04 -18.63
N THR A 194 1.86 -7.83 -18.77
CA THR A 194 1.91 -6.83 -17.70
C THR A 194 0.97 -5.68 -18.02
N LEU A 195 0.04 -5.40 -17.11
CA LEU A 195 -0.94 -4.33 -17.19
C LEU A 195 -0.45 -3.10 -16.42
N VAL A 196 -0.48 -1.93 -17.05
CA VAL A 196 -0.13 -0.63 -16.46
C VAL A 196 -1.16 0.44 -16.82
N ASP A 197 -1.21 1.52 -16.05
CA ASP A 197 -2.02 2.69 -16.40
C ASP A 197 -1.42 3.50 -17.58
N ASN A 198 -2.05 4.63 -17.92
CA ASN A 198 -1.60 5.51 -19.01
C ASN A 198 -0.65 6.63 -18.55
N ALA A 199 0.05 6.49 -17.42
CA ALA A 199 1.05 7.48 -17.03
C ALA A 199 2.10 7.65 -18.14
N SER A 200 2.51 8.89 -18.41
CA SER A 200 3.49 9.19 -19.47
C SER A 200 4.86 8.56 -19.21
N SER A 201 5.18 8.25 -17.95
CA SER A 201 6.36 7.48 -17.57
C SER A 201 6.31 6.03 -18.01
N HIS A 202 5.14 5.44 -18.23
CA HIS A 202 4.98 4.05 -18.62
C HIS A 202 5.20 3.86 -20.12
N CYS A 203 6.30 4.35 -20.68
CA CYS A 203 6.59 4.28 -22.12
C CYS A 203 7.62 3.19 -22.44
N ASP A 204 7.28 2.35 -23.42
CA ASP A 204 8.05 1.18 -23.88
C ASP A 204 8.65 1.32 -25.30
N GLU A 205 8.50 2.48 -25.96
CA GLU A 205 8.91 2.70 -27.36
C GLU A 205 10.38 2.38 -27.67
N ASP A 206 11.29 2.59 -26.71
CA ASP A 206 12.75 2.33 -26.86
C ASP A 206 13.22 1.02 -26.21
N VAL A 207 12.29 0.10 -25.94
CA VAL A 207 12.60 -1.18 -25.29
C VAL A 207 12.10 -2.34 -26.15
N VAL A 208 13.04 -3.21 -26.54
CA VAL A 208 12.71 -4.48 -27.18
C VAL A 208 12.49 -5.51 -26.09
N LEU A 209 11.23 -5.92 -25.90
CA LEU A 209 10.82 -6.97 -24.96
C LEU A 209 10.55 -8.27 -25.71
N THR A 210 10.90 -9.40 -25.10
CA THR A 210 10.79 -10.74 -25.72
C THR A 210 9.87 -11.67 -24.96
N ASN A 211 9.75 -11.46 -23.65
CA ASN A 211 9.02 -12.29 -22.70
C ASN A 211 8.00 -11.49 -21.89
N VAL A 212 8.07 -10.16 -21.90
CA VAL A 212 7.04 -9.28 -21.36
C VAL A 212 6.25 -8.64 -22.50
N ARG A 213 4.93 -8.84 -22.51
CA ARG A 213 4.02 -8.01 -23.30
C ARG A 213 3.40 -6.96 -22.39
N LEU A 214 3.60 -5.69 -22.70
CA LEU A 214 2.93 -4.60 -22.00
C LEU A 214 1.53 -4.36 -22.60
N ALA A 215 0.54 -4.11 -21.75
CA ALA A 215 -0.77 -3.61 -22.17
C ALA A 215 -1.21 -2.49 -21.23
N ARG A 216 -1.79 -1.44 -21.83
CA ARG A 216 -2.30 -0.29 -21.08
C ARG A 216 -3.76 -0.52 -20.71
N LEU A 217 -4.14 -0.08 -19.51
CA LEU A 217 -5.54 0.03 -19.14
C LEU A 217 -6.21 1.13 -19.99
N PRO A 218 -7.53 1.08 -20.23
CA PRO A 218 -8.24 2.16 -20.90
C PRO A 218 -8.07 3.51 -20.17
N PRO A 219 -7.96 4.64 -20.88
CA PRO A 219 -7.82 5.96 -20.25
C PRO A 219 -8.93 6.27 -19.23
N ASN A 220 -8.59 6.96 -18.13
CA ASN A 220 -9.52 7.35 -17.06
C ASN A 220 -10.23 6.21 -16.33
N THR A 221 -9.74 4.97 -16.45
CA THR A 221 -10.35 3.81 -15.78
C THR A 221 -9.55 3.25 -14.61
N THR A 222 -8.37 3.80 -14.32
CA THR A 222 -7.43 3.31 -13.30
C THR A 222 -8.12 2.99 -11.97
N ALA A 223 -8.90 3.94 -11.43
CA ALA A 223 -9.61 3.76 -10.17
C ALA A 223 -10.62 2.58 -10.14
N LYS A 224 -11.07 2.10 -11.31
CA LYS A 224 -12.02 0.98 -11.44
C LYS A 224 -11.36 -0.31 -11.90
N LEU A 225 -10.40 -0.23 -12.83
CA LEU A 225 -9.87 -1.38 -13.53
C LEU A 225 -8.47 -1.80 -13.07
N GLN A 226 -7.73 -0.96 -12.33
CA GLN A 226 -6.39 -1.29 -11.87
C GLN A 226 -6.44 -2.17 -10.61
N PRO A 227 -6.05 -3.46 -10.67
CA PRO A 227 -6.10 -4.37 -9.51
C PRO A 227 -5.32 -3.87 -8.29
N LEU A 228 -4.15 -3.26 -8.49
CA LEU A 228 -3.34 -2.73 -7.39
C LEU A 228 -4.08 -1.64 -6.58
N ASP A 229 -4.92 -0.86 -7.25
CA ASP A 229 -5.78 0.15 -6.62
C ASP A 229 -7.08 -0.42 -6.03
N GLN A 230 -7.48 -1.64 -6.38
CA GLN A 230 -8.67 -2.30 -5.83
C GLN A 230 -8.50 -2.85 -4.40
N GLY A 231 -7.38 -2.54 -3.73
CA GLY A 231 -7.19 -2.83 -2.32
C GLY A 231 -5.79 -3.34 -1.95
N ILE A 232 -4.97 -3.75 -2.92
CA ILE A 232 -3.63 -4.29 -2.66
C ILE A 232 -2.73 -3.22 -2.03
N ILE A 233 -2.60 -2.07 -2.69
CA ILE A 233 -1.82 -0.92 -2.18
C ILE A 233 -2.39 -0.44 -0.84
N TYR A 234 -3.71 -0.45 -0.69
CA TYR A 234 -4.39 -0.08 0.56
C TYR A 234 -4.02 -1.03 1.72
N CYS A 235 -4.08 -2.35 1.50
CA CYS A 235 -3.72 -3.35 2.51
C CYS A 235 -2.28 -3.18 2.98
N LEU A 236 -1.35 -2.97 2.05
CA LEU A 236 0.05 -2.73 2.39
C LEU A 236 0.23 -1.45 3.21
N LYS A 237 -0.36 -0.32 2.77
CA LYS A 237 -0.31 0.94 3.53
C LYS A 237 -0.94 0.82 4.91
N ARG A 238 -2.01 0.03 5.04
CA ARG A 238 -2.67 -0.20 6.32
C ARG A 238 -1.78 -1.01 7.27
N GLU A 239 -1.10 -2.02 6.77
CA GLU A 239 -0.20 -2.85 7.56
C GLU A 239 1.06 -2.09 7.99
N GLU A 240 1.65 -1.31 7.07
CA GLU A 240 2.73 -0.38 7.42
C GLU A 240 2.29 0.61 8.48
N LEU A 241 1.11 1.24 8.31
CA LEU A 241 0.57 2.18 9.29
C LEU A 241 0.39 1.51 10.66
N ARG A 242 -0.12 0.27 10.70
CA ARG A 242 -0.28 -0.50 11.95
C ARG A 242 1.06 -0.63 12.69
N LYS A 243 2.12 -1.05 11.99
CA LYS A 243 3.48 -1.20 12.56
C LYS A 243 4.05 0.13 13.02
N LYS A 244 3.84 1.18 12.23
CA LYS A 244 4.24 2.53 12.59
C LYS A 244 3.56 3.03 13.86
N MET A 245 2.27 2.75 14.03
CA MET A 245 1.53 3.11 15.24
C MET A 245 2.01 2.32 16.47
N GLU A 246 2.37 1.05 16.30
CA GLU A 246 2.96 0.23 17.37
C GLU A 246 4.34 0.76 17.80
N PHE A 247 5.20 1.06 16.84
CA PHE A 247 6.50 1.69 17.08
C PHE A 247 6.34 3.06 17.76
N ALA A 248 5.42 3.90 17.27
CA ALA A 248 5.18 5.21 17.86
C ALA A 248 4.78 5.10 19.35
N LEU A 249 3.98 4.09 19.72
CA LEU A 249 3.63 3.88 21.13
C LEU A 249 4.85 3.51 22.00
N GLU A 250 5.80 2.75 21.47
CA GLU A 250 7.04 2.42 22.19
C GLU A 250 7.89 3.67 22.42
N ILE A 251 8.04 4.51 21.40
CA ILE A 251 8.79 5.76 21.50
C ILE A 251 8.12 6.76 22.46
N VAL A 252 6.78 6.77 22.54
CA VAL A 252 6.05 7.54 23.57
C VAL A 252 6.33 7.00 24.97
N ASP A 253 6.33 5.68 25.16
CA ASP A 253 6.63 5.05 26.45
C ASP A 253 8.08 5.37 26.91
N GLU A 254 9.00 5.62 25.97
CA GLU A 254 10.38 6.07 26.23
C GLU A 254 10.50 7.58 26.51
N GLY A 255 9.43 8.35 26.32
CA GLY A 255 9.40 9.80 26.59
C GLY A 255 9.98 10.69 25.47
N ASP A 256 10.17 10.16 24.26
CA ASP A 256 10.61 10.98 23.11
C ASP A 256 9.41 11.75 22.51
N PRO A 257 9.51 13.08 22.33
CA PRO A 257 8.44 13.92 21.83
C PRO A 257 8.13 13.74 20.33
N ASN A 258 8.90 12.94 19.58
CA ASN A 258 8.74 12.71 18.15
C ASN A 258 8.55 11.23 17.77
N PRO A 259 7.46 10.59 18.22
CA PRO A 259 7.24 9.16 18.06
C PRO A 259 7.01 8.70 16.61
N TYR A 260 6.79 9.64 15.69
CA TYR A 260 6.50 9.34 14.28
C TYR A 260 7.74 9.39 13.38
N LYS A 261 8.91 9.76 13.91
CA LYS A 261 10.17 9.81 13.17
C LYS A 261 10.80 8.42 13.06
N VAL A 262 10.22 7.61 12.18
CA VAL A 262 10.60 6.21 11.96
C VAL A 262 11.94 6.08 11.21
N GLY A 263 12.18 6.97 10.24
CA GLY A 263 13.29 6.84 9.30
C GLY A 263 13.00 5.85 8.16
N ILE A 264 13.57 6.14 6.99
CA ILE A 264 13.26 5.46 5.73
C ILE A 264 13.59 3.97 5.73
N LEU A 265 14.71 3.53 6.33
CA LEU A 265 15.10 2.11 6.33
C LEU A 265 14.04 1.24 7.03
N LYS A 266 13.58 1.70 8.20
CA LYS A 266 12.55 1.00 8.97
C LYS A 266 11.21 0.96 8.22
N GLY A 267 10.84 2.06 7.56
CA GLY A 267 9.68 2.09 6.66
C GLY A 267 9.81 1.10 5.50
N ILE A 268 10.99 0.96 4.89
CA ILE A 268 11.26 -0.03 3.84
C ILE A 268 11.10 -1.46 4.37
N GLU A 269 11.66 -1.74 5.55
CA GLU A 269 11.54 -3.06 6.21
C GLU A 269 10.07 -3.44 6.42
N TRP A 270 9.25 -2.51 6.92
CA TRP A 270 7.82 -2.75 7.14
C TRP A 270 7.04 -2.97 5.85
N CYS A 271 7.31 -2.17 4.81
CA CYS A 271 6.69 -2.35 3.50
C CYS A 271 7.07 -3.70 2.87
N ALA A 272 8.35 -4.10 2.95
CA ALA A 272 8.81 -5.38 2.44
C ALA A 272 8.16 -6.56 3.17
N GLU A 273 8.06 -6.48 4.49
CA GLU A 273 7.39 -7.51 5.29
C GLU A 273 5.88 -7.56 5.01
N ALA A 274 5.22 -6.40 4.88
CA ALA A 274 3.81 -6.32 4.51
C ALA A 274 3.54 -6.89 3.11
N TRP A 275 4.45 -6.68 2.17
CA TRP A 275 4.37 -7.22 0.81
C TRP A 275 4.51 -8.74 0.79
N ARG A 276 5.49 -9.30 1.52
CA ARG A 276 5.66 -10.75 1.67
C ARG A 276 4.47 -11.41 2.38
N GLY A 277 3.87 -10.71 3.33
CA GLY A 277 2.75 -11.21 4.13
C GLY A 277 1.37 -11.04 3.48
N LEU A 278 1.28 -10.48 2.27
CA LEU A 278 -0.01 -10.25 1.62
C LEU A 278 -0.60 -11.59 1.12
N PRO A 279 -1.80 -12.00 1.59
CA PRO A 279 -2.36 -13.29 1.19
C PRO A 279 -2.75 -13.31 -0.29
N PRO A 280 -2.47 -14.40 -1.03
CA PRO A 280 -2.88 -14.56 -2.43
C PRO A 280 -4.38 -14.30 -2.63
N GLU A 281 -5.23 -14.73 -1.70
CA GLU A 281 -6.69 -14.55 -1.76
C GLU A 281 -7.08 -13.07 -1.76
N THR A 282 -6.32 -12.22 -1.06
CA THR A 282 -6.56 -10.78 -1.05
C THR A 282 -6.25 -10.17 -2.41
N ILE A 283 -5.15 -10.58 -3.05
CA ILE A 283 -4.77 -10.15 -4.40
C ILE A 283 -5.84 -10.60 -5.41
N GLN A 284 -6.21 -11.88 -5.36
CA GLN A 284 -7.25 -12.48 -6.18
C GLN A 284 -8.58 -11.72 -6.09
N HIS A 285 -9.03 -11.37 -4.88
CA HIS A 285 -10.23 -10.57 -4.70
C HIS A 285 -10.11 -9.19 -5.37
N CYS A 286 -8.95 -8.53 -5.29
CA CYS A 286 -8.73 -7.24 -5.95
C CYS A 286 -8.78 -7.36 -7.48
N TRP A 287 -8.25 -8.44 -8.04
CA TRP A 287 -8.35 -8.75 -9.47
C TRP A 287 -9.79 -9.06 -9.93
N LEU A 288 -10.61 -9.68 -9.08
CA LEU A 288 -12.03 -9.85 -9.36
C LEU A 288 -12.79 -8.53 -9.26
N HIS A 289 -12.47 -7.69 -8.27
CA HIS A 289 -13.06 -6.37 -8.09
C HIS A 289 -12.76 -5.43 -9.26
N SER A 290 -11.59 -5.58 -9.89
CA SER A 290 -11.24 -4.80 -11.08
C SER A 290 -12.07 -5.17 -12.31
N THR A 291 -12.79 -6.29 -12.25
CA THR A 291 -13.61 -6.86 -13.33
C THR A 291 -12.83 -7.25 -14.59
N LEU A 292 -11.50 -7.21 -14.57
CA LEU A 292 -10.67 -7.67 -15.69
C LEU A 292 -10.66 -9.20 -15.81
N ILE A 293 -10.94 -9.89 -14.71
CA ILE A 293 -11.03 -11.35 -14.62
C ILE A 293 -12.40 -11.70 -14.00
N ALA A 294 -13.05 -12.75 -14.52
CA ALA A 294 -14.31 -13.22 -13.96
C ALA A 294 -14.10 -14.30 -12.90
N LYS A 295 -15.03 -14.39 -11.94
CA LYS A 295 -14.99 -15.41 -10.88
C LYS A 295 -15.04 -16.84 -11.43
N SER A 296 -15.73 -17.05 -12.57
CA SER A 296 -15.75 -18.31 -13.30
C SER A 296 -14.36 -18.78 -13.70
N ASP A 297 -13.46 -17.83 -13.98
CA ASP A 297 -12.17 -18.11 -14.57
C ASP A 297 -11.13 -18.49 -13.48
N MET A 298 -11.41 -18.15 -12.21
CA MET A 298 -10.55 -18.41 -11.05
C MET A 298 -10.86 -19.72 -10.33
N ASN A 299 -12.08 -20.27 -10.49
CA ASN A 299 -12.45 -21.58 -9.92
C ASN A 299 -11.63 -22.74 -10.52
N PHE A 300 -10.94 -22.53 -11.64
CA PHE A 300 -10.04 -23.50 -12.28
C PHE A 300 -8.64 -23.57 -11.65
N ILE A 301 -8.32 -22.70 -10.68
CA ILE A 301 -7.00 -22.63 -10.04
C ILE A 301 -7.00 -23.22 -8.62
N LEU A 302 -8.18 -23.40 -8.02
CA LEU A 302 -8.35 -23.90 -6.64
C LEU A 302 -8.61 -25.42 -6.55
N HIS A 303 -8.39 -26.17 -7.63
CA HIS A 303 -8.53 -27.63 -7.69
C HIS A 303 -7.31 -28.31 -8.30
#